data_AF-A0A8H4QI06-F1
#
_entry.id   AF-A0A8H4QI06-F1
#
_cell.length_a   1.000
_cell.length_b   1.000
_cell.length_c   1.000
_cell.angle_alpha   90.00
_cell.angle_beta   90.00
_cell.angle_gamma   90.00
#
_symmetry.space_group_name_H-M   'P 1'
#
loop_
_entity.id
_entity.type
_entity.pdbx_description
1 polymer ?
#
loop_
_entity_poly.entity_id
_entity_poly.type
_entity_poly.pdbx_seq_one_letter_code
_entity_poly.pdbx_strand_id
1 'polypeptide(L)'
;MLITEKQKRAYPAHAHTPLKTRPLDLLYFLFFAMHLPATLLIDLQYIYPTQLVPNFLKSLVSFYVDMSRDPLIGGINGFFFKDDNTHMTWFKTFIVLEAVFQVPMFVLGLRGLYKGSKSIYPLLAVYAASSATTTLACLTTVLTTPELTPELLARGAVAVSNSQRFLLLSSYVPFFLIPLIMAVDMTARVTRLVKKGVASEEESKKWN
;
A
#
# COMPACT_ATOMS: atom_id res chain seq x y z
N MET A 1 22.31 45.08 8.63
CA MET A 1 22.90 44.12 7.66
C MET A 1 23.58 42.91 8.33
N LEU A 2 23.20 42.52 9.56
CA LEU A 2 23.87 41.45 10.35
C LEU A 2 22.94 40.28 10.73
N ILE A 3 21.67 40.30 10.30
CA ILE A 3 20.66 39.29 10.65
C ILE A 3 20.68 38.10 9.66
N THR A 4 21.27 38.27 8.48
CA THR A 4 21.17 37.31 7.36
C THR A 4 22.19 36.17 7.37
N GLU A 5 23.30 36.27 8.10
CA GLU A 5 24.31 35.18 8.15
C GLU A 5 24.04 34.14 9.23
N LYS A 6 23.51 34.54 10.40
CA LYS A 6 23.22 33.59 11.49
C LYS A 6 22.06 32.64 11.14
N GLN A 7 21.10 33.10 10.33
CA GLN A 7 20.00 32.26 9.81
C GLN A 7 20.45 31.29 8.72
N LYS A 8 21.44 31.66 7.89
CA LYS A 8 22.03 30.75 6.88
C LYS A 8 22.92 29.66 7.51
N ARG A 9 23.53 29.93 8.66
CA ARG A 9 24.32 28.94 9.42
C ARG A 9 23.50 27.98 10.29
N ALA A 10 22.20 28.22 10.44
CA ALA A 10 21.28 27.41 11.26
C ALA A 10 20.51 26.35 10.46
N TYR A 11 20.85 26.14 9.18
CA TYR A 11 20.57 24.85 8.53
C TYR A 11 21.79 23.97 8.76
N PRO A 12 21.84 23.17 9.85
CA PRO A 12 22.80 22.11 9.87
C PRO A 12 22.52 21.24 8.64
N ALA A 13 23.61 20.85 7.97
CA ALA A 13 23.68 19.63 7.22
C ALA A 13 23.10 18.50 8.08
N HIS A 14 21.77 18.34 8.08
CA HIS A 14 21.11 17.13 8.51
C HIS A 14 21.50 16.09 7.48
N ALA A 15 22.70 15.54 7.69
CA ALA A 15 23.24 14.41 6.99
C ALA A 15 22.09 13.42 6.83
N HIS A 16 21.70 13.18 5.58
CA HIS A 16 20.71 12.18 5.22
C HIS A 16 21.20 10.86 5.82
N THR A 17 20.69 10.50 7.01
CA THR A 17 21.03 9.22 7.64
C THR A 17 20.74 8.16 6.59
N PRO A 18 21.75 7.40 6.13
CA PRO A 18 21.58 6.52 4.98
C PRO A 18 20.39 5.59 5.18
N LEU A 19 19.64 5.29 4.13
CA LEU A 19 18.45 4.43 4.25
C LEU A 19 18.80 3.07 4.90
N LYS A 20 20.00 2.55 4.62
CA LYS A 20 20.51 1.29 5.18
C LYS A 20 20.65 1.30 6.71
N THR A 21 20.78 2.46 7.34
CA THR A 21 20.88 2.58 8.81
C THR A 21 19.52 2.87 9.46
N ARG A 22 18.43 2.87 8.68
CA ARG A 22 17.05 3.10 9.13
C ARG A 22 16.20 1.87 8.75
N PRO A 23 16.24 0.77 9.52
CA PRO A 23 15.72 -0.53 9.09
C PRO A 23 14.22 -0.51 8.76
N LEU A 24 13.39 0.20 9.55
CA LEU A 24 11.97 0.36 9.22
C LEU A 24 11.76 1.19 7.94
N ASP A 25 12.50 2.28 7.76
CA ASP A 25 12.40 3.10 6.55
C ASP A 25 12.85 2.31 5.31
N LEU A 26 13.87 1.46 5.45
CA LEU A 26 14.31 0.55 4.38
C LEU A 26 13.22 -0.49 4.05
N LEU A 27 12.60 -1.09 5.07
CA LEU A 27 11.47 -2.01 4.88
C LEU A 27 10.34 -1.34 4.11
N TYR A 28 9.93 -0.14 4.53
CA TYR A 28 8.86 0.62 3.88
C TYR A 28 9.23 1.04 2.45
N PHE A 29 10.49 1.44 2.24
CA PHE A 29 10.98 1.78 0.91
C PHE A 29 10.94 0.56 -0.03
N LEU A 30 11.42 -0.61 0.41
CA LEU A 30 11.39 -1.83 -0.38
C LEU A 30 9.96 -2.30 -0.65
N PHE A 31 9.08 -2.17 0.35
CA PHE A 31 7.66 -2.41 0.19
C PHE A 31 7.06 -1.54 -0.91
N PHE A 32 7.29 -0.22 -0.91
CA PHE A 32 6.81 0.63 -2.01
C PHE A 32 7.44 0.28 -3.36
N ALA A 33 8.73 -0.06 -3.37
CA ALA A 33 9.46 -0.37 -4.59
C ALA A 33 8.96 -1.66 -5.26
N MET A 34 8.54 -2.65 -4.48
CA MET A 34 7.95 -3.90 -4.99
C MET A 34 6.46 -3.76 -5.30
N HIS A 35 5.74 -2.95 -4.53
CA HIS A 35 4.29 -2.82 -4.63
C HIS A 35 3.91 -1.97 -5.84
N LEU A 36 4.61 -0.86 -6.09
CA LEU A 36 4.34 0.00 -7.25
C LEU A 36 4.28 -0.76 -8.59
N PRO A 37 5.28 -1.57 -8.99
CA PRO A 37 5.18 -2.34 -10.22
C PRO A 37 4.09 -3.40 -10.16
N ALA A 38 3.86 -4.07 -9.02
CA ALA A 38 2.78 -5.05 -8.89
C ALA A 38 1.40 -4.42 -9.13
N THR A 39 1.13 -3.28 -8.49
CA THR A 39 -0.10 -2.48 -8.66
C THR A 39 -0.30 -2.06 -10.11
N LEU A 40 0.74 -1.52 -10.77
CA LEU A 40 0.64 -1.10 -12.17
C LEU A 40 0.46 -2.28 -13.12
N LEU A 41 1.05 -3.44 -12.82
CA LEU A 41 1.03 -4.60 -13.70
C LEU A 41 -0.16 -5.52 -13.49
N ILE A 42 -0.79 -5.54 -12.32
CA ILE A 42 -1.87 -6.48 -12.00
C ILE A 42 -3.13 -5.71 -11.60
N ASP A 43 -3.08 -4.96 -10.50
CA ASP A 43 -4.27 -4.39 -9.85
C ASP A 43 -4.97 -3.35 -10.75
N LEU A 44 -4.20 -2.42 -11.30
CA LEU A 44 -4.76 -1.34 -12.13
C LEU A 44 -5.17 -1.77 -13.53
N GLN A 45 -4.90 -3.01 -13.96
CA GLN A 45 -5.41 -3.47 -15.25
C GLN A 45 -6.94 -3.43 -15.33
N TYR A 46 -7.62 -3.57 -14.19
CA TYR A 46 -9.07 -3.45 -14.12
C TYR A 46 -9.58 -2.07 -14.60
N ILE A 47 -8.81 -1.01 -14.39
CA ILE A 47 -9.19 0.36 -14.77
C ILE A 47 -8.57 0.83 -16.09
N TYR A 48 -7.63 0.06 -16.66
CA TYR A 48 -6.99 0.45 -17.92
C TYR A 48 -7.97 0.31 -19.10
N PRO A 49 -7.96 1.25 -20.06
CA PRO A 49 -8.69 1.08 -21.30
C PRO A 49 -8.22 -0.19 -22.00
N THR A 50 -9.13 -1.15 -22.21
CA THR A 50 -8.80 -2.49 -22.71
C THR A 50 -8.09 -2.49 -24.07
N GLN A 51 -8.26 -1.42 -24.84
CA GLN A 51 -7.63 -1.18 -26.14
C GLN A 51 -6.15 -0.80 -26.02
N LEU A 52 -5.72 -0.26 -24.88
CA LEU A 52 -4.35 0.20 -24.65
C LEU A 52 -3.50 -0.82 -23.89
N VAL A 53 -4.11 -1.84 -23.29
CA VAL A 53 -3.41 -2.89 -22.54
C VAL A 53 -2.81 -3.91 -23.51
N PRO A 54 -1.48 -4.05 -23.60
CA PRO A 54 -0.85 -5.03 -24.47
C PRO A 54 -1.19 -6.46 -24.05
N ASN A 55 -1.21 -7.39 -25.01
CA ASN A 55 -1.58 -8.79 -24.74
C ASN A 55 -0.70 -9.45 -23.67
N PHE A 56 0.61 -9.18 -23.67
CA PHE A 56 1.51 -9.69 -22.62
C PHE A 56 1.05 -9.28 -21.22
N LEU A 57 0.57 -8.04 -21.05
CA LEU A 57 0.11 -7.54 -19.76
C LEU A 57 -1.18 -8.25 -19.34
N LYS A 58 -2.14 -8.43 -20.26
CA LYS A 58 -3.36 -9.24 -20.02
C LYS A 58 -3.02 -10.67 -19.59
N SER A 59 -2.03 -11.28 -20.25
CA SER A 59 -1.55 -12.62 -19.92
C SER A 59 -0.97 -12.73 -18.51
N LEU A 60 -0.41 -11.65 -17.94
CA LEU A 60 0.06 -11.66 -16.55
C LEU A 60 -1.10 -11.80 -15.54
N VAL A 61 -2.22 -11.12 -15.76
CA VAL A 61 -3.42 -11.27 -14.92
C VAL A 61 -4.00 -12.66 -15.06
N SER A 62 -4.12 -13.17 -16.29
CA SER A 62 -4.57 -14.56 -16.52
C SER A 62 -3.67 -15.56 -15.80
N PHE A 63 -2.34 -15.45 -15.98
CA PHE A 63 -1.37 -16.32 -15.31
C PHE A 63 -1.50 -16.26 -13.80
N TYR A 64 -1.64 -15.05 -13.23
CA TYR A 64 -1.82 -14.87 -11.80
C TYR A 64 -3.10 -15.53 -11.29
N VAL A 65 -4.24 -15.34 -11.97
CA VAL A 65 -5.52 -15.94 -11.58
C VAL A 65 -5.51 -17.45 -11.74
N ASP A 66 -4.89 -17.98 -12.78
CA ASP A 66 -4.77 -19.43 -12.99
C ASP A 66 -3.93 -20.09 -11.90
N MET A 67 -2.83 -19.46 -11.51
CA MET A 67 -1.95 -19.94 -10.44
C MET A 67 -2.61 -19.84 -9.06
N SER A 68 -3.22 -18.69 -8.73
CA SER A 68 -3.63 -18.36 -7.37
C SER A 68 -5.11 -18.61 -7.09
N ARG A 69 -5.96 -18.60 -8.13
CA ARG A 69 -7.42 -18.50 -8.02
C ARG A 69 -7.87 -17.36 -7.11
N ASP A 70 -7.16 -16.23 -7.10
CA ASP A 70 -7.48 -15.08 -6.26
C ASP A 70 -8.94 -14.63 -6.47
N PRO A 71 -9.81 -14.74 -5.46
CA PRO A 71 -11.25 -14.48 -5.58
C PRO A 71 -11.55 -13.01 -5.90
N LEU A 72 -10.66 -12.10 -5.54
CA LEU A 72 -10.81 -10.66 -5.70
C LEU A 72 -10.39 -10.22 -7.10
N ILE A 73 -9.14 -10.51 -7.48
CA ILE A 73 -8.61 -10.15 -8.80
C ILE A 73 -9.33 -10.92 -9.90
N GLY A 74 -9.54 -12.22 -9.73
CA GLY A 74 -10.33 -13.03 -10.66
C GLY A 74 -11.79 -12.59 -10.71
N GLY A 75 -12.34 -12.14 -9.58
CA GLY A 75 -13.73 -11.66 -9.48
C GLY A 75 -13.98 -10.38 -10.27
N ILE A 76 -13.13 -9.36 -10.13
CA ILE A 76 -13.32 -8.08 -10.85
C ILE A 76 -12.98 -8.18 -12.33
N ASN A 77 -12.07 -9.09 -12.72
CA ASN A 77 -11.68 -9.30 -14.10
C ASN A 77 -12.57 -10.33 -14.84
N GLY A 78 -13.67 -10.79 -14.22
CA GLY A 78 -14.67 -11.64 -14.88
C GLY A 78 -14.27 -13.11 -15.08
N PHE A 79 -13.21 -13.57 -14.40
CA PHE A 79 -12.80 -14.98 -14.47
C PHE A 79 -13.77 -15.92 -13.75
N PHE A 80 -14.48 -15.41 -12.73
CA PHE A 80 -15.40 -16.21 -11.93
C PHE A 80 -16.87 -15.79 -12.06
N PHE A 81 -17.12 -14.50 -12.24
CA PHE A 81 -18.49 -13.96 -12.32
C PHE A 81 -18.74 -13.46 -13.74
N LYS A 82 -19.23 -14.34 -14.61
CA LYS A 82 -19.40 -14.05 -16.04
C LYS A 82 -20.51 -13.02 -16.32
N ASP A 83 -21.56 -13.02 -15.50
CA ASP A 83 -22.77 -12.25 -15.79
C ASP A 83 -22.96 -11.03 -14.85
N ASP A 84 -22.48 -11.10 -13.60
CA ASP A 84 -22.62 -10.00 -12.64
C ASP A 84 -21.52 -10.00 -11.56
N ASN A 85 -20.73 -8.92 -11.50
CA ASN A 85 -19.74 -8.66 -10.45
C ASN A 85 -20.07 -7.39 -9.65
N THR A 86 -21.33 -6.99 -9.55
CA THR A 86 -21.79 -5.82 -8.78
C THR A 86 -21.53 -5.99 -7.29
N HIS A 87 -21.60 -7.21 -6.76
CA HIS A 87 -21.23 -7.52 -5.39
C HIS A 87 -19.75 -7.23 -5.05
N MET A 88 -18.89 -7.04 -6.07
CA MET A 88 -17.48 -6.63 -5.92
C MET A 88 -17.28 -5.10 -5.93
N THR A 89 -18.34 -4.29 -5.88
CA THR A 89 -18.25 -2.81 -5.92
C THR A 89 -17.34 -2.25 -4.83
N TRP A 90 -17.33 -2.85 -3.65
CA TRP A 90 -16.42 -2.47 -2.56
C TRP A 90 -14.94 -2.61 -2.98
N PHE A 91 -14.57 -3.73 -3.62
CA PHE A 91 -13.19 -3.99 -4.02
C PHE A 91 -12.80 -3.13 -5.23
N LYS A 92 -13.70 -2.96 -6.19
CA LYS A 92 -13.53 -2.01 -7.30
C LYS A 92 -13.25 -0.59 -6.80
N THR A 93 -13.92 -0.18 -5.72
CA THR A 93 -13.66 1.12 -5.06
C THR A 93 -12.26 1.17 -4.46
N PHE A 94 -11.75 0.08 -3.90
CA PHE A 94 -10.37 0.00 -3.40
C PHE A 94 -9.33 0.06 -4.52
N ILE A 95 -9.58 -0.55 -5.69
CA ILE A 95 -8.70 -0.40 -6.86
C ILE A 95 -8.66 1.05 -7.35
N VAL A 96 -9.80 1.75 -7.37
CA VAL A 96 -9.83 3.18 -7.71
C VAL A 96 -9.05 3.98 -6.67
N LEU A 97 -9.25 3.73 -5.38
CA LEU A 97 -8.50 4.36 -4.29
C LEU A 97 -6.99 4.09 -4.42
N GLU A 98 -6.62 2.88 -4.80
CA GLU A 98 -5.23 2.51 -5.06
C GLU A 98 -4.62 3.37 -6.17
N ALA A 99 -5.33 3.51 -7.30
CA ALA A 99 -4.88 4.33 -8.42
C ALA A 99 -4.73 5.81 -8.06
N VAL A 100 -5.73 6.41 -7.42
CA VAL A 100 -5.79 7.86 -7.21
C VAL A 100 -5.07 8.34 -5.96
N PHE A 101 -4.89 7.46 -4.97
CA PHE A 101 -4.28 7.81 -3.69
C PHE A 101 -3.03 6.98 -3.38
N GLN A 102 -3.10 5.65 -3.45
CA GLN A 102 -1.96 4.82 -3.02
C GLN A 102 -0.76 4.92 -3.97
N VAL A 103 -0.96 4.87 -5.29
CA VAL A 103 0.13 4.96 -6.29
C VAL A 103 0.90 6.28 -6.19
N PRO A 104 0.25 7.46 -6.14
CA PRO A 104 0.96 8.72 -5.86
C PRO A 104 1.76 8.66 -4.55
N MET A 105 1.18 8.03 -3.51
CA MET A 105 1.82 7.86 -2.22
C MET A 105 3.04 6.93 -2.26
N PHE A 106 3.06 5.90 -3.12
CA PHE A 106 4.24 5.06 -3.35
C PHE A 106 5.42 5.89 -3.86
N VAL A 107 5.18 6.73 -4.87
CA VAL A 107 6.22 7.58 -5.47
C VAL A 107 6.74 8.61 -4.47
N LEU A 108 5.84 9.28 -3.75
CA LEU A 108 6.21 10.25 -2.72
C LEU A 108 6.93 9.57 -1.54
N GLY A 109 6.48 8.38 -1.15
CA GLY A 109 7.08 7.55 -0.10
C GLY A 109 8.51 7.14 -0.46
N LEU A 110 8.73 6.60 -1.65
CA LEU A 110 10.07 6.25 -2.16
C LEU A 110 11.01 7.46 -2.10
N ARG A 111 10.59 8.60 -2.66
CA ARG A 111 11.39 9.83 -2.64
C ARG A 111 11.64 10.35 -1.22
N GLY A 112 10.60 10.37 -0.38
CA GLY A 112 10.64 10.91 0.98
C GLY A 112 11.53 10.08 1.90
N LEU A 113 11.39 8.75 1.86
CA LEU A 113 12.20 7.82 2.64
C LEU A 113 13.65 7.81 2.18
N TYR A 114 13.91 7.82 0.87
CA TYR A 114 15.27 7.93 0.31
C TYR A 114 15.97 9.20 0.81
N LYS A 115 15.28 10.35 0.75
CA LYS A 115 15.78 11.63 1.26
C LYS A 115 15.72 11.77 2.78
N GLY A 116 15.21 10.78 3.53
CA GLY A 116 15.04 10.91 4.99
C GLY A 116 14.23 12.14 5.42
N SER A 117 13.28 12.59 4.59
CA SER A 117 12.49 13.77 4.88
C SER A 117 11.44 13.48 5.93
N LYS A 118 11.45 14.20 7.05
CA LYS A 118 10.43 14.08 8.10
C LYS A 118 9.04 14.57 7.66
N SER A 119 8.98 15.40 6.61
CA SER A 119 7.72 15.93 6.09
C SER A 119 6.82 14.87 5.47
N ILE A 120 7.36 13.68 5.14
CA ILE A 120 6.58 12.59 4.55
C ILE A 120 5.76 11.81 5.57
N TYR A 121 6.12 11.89 6.87
CA TYR A 121 5.53 11.03 7.90
C TYR A 121 4.01 11.14 8.02
N PRO A 122 3.38 12.34 7.99
CA PRO A 122 1.92 12.42 8.04
C PRO A 122 1.25 11.72 6.86
N LEU A 123 1.78 11.91 5.65
CA LEU A 123 1.23 11.26 4.46
C LEU A 123 1.42 9.74 4.49
N LEU A 124 2.57 9.24 4.97
CA LEU A 124 2.78 7.81 5.16
C LEU A 124 1.83 7.22 6.21
N ALA A 125 1.53 7.95 7.29
CA ALA A 125 0.58 7.47 8.29
C ALA A 125 -0.83 7.30 7.71
N VAL A 126 -1.32 8.29 6.95
CA VAL A 126 -2.64 8.24 6.29
C VAL A 126 -2.68 7.13 5.24
N TYR A 127 -1.67 7.06 4.39
CA TYR A 127 -1.52 5.99 3.41
C TYR A 127 -1.57 4.61 4.07
N ALA A 128 -0.74 4.40 5.10
CA ALA A 128 -0.54 3.11 5.71
C ALA A 128 -1.79 2.63 6.46
N ALA A 129 -2.50 3.54 7.14
CA ALA A 129 -3.78 3.23 7.76
C ALA A 129 -4.83 2.82 6.71
N SER A 130 -4.96 3.60 5.63
CA SER A 130 -5.87 3.29 4.53
C SER A 130 -5.56 1.92 3.90
N SER A 131 -4.30 1.67 3.57
CA SER A 131 -3.85 0.41 2.95
C SER A 131 -4.04 -0.78 3.89
N ALA A 132 -3.75 -0.65 5.18
CA ALA A 132 -4.01 -1.71 6.17
C ALA A 132 -5.51 -2.05 6.24
N THR A 133 -6.39 -1.05 6.22
CA THR A 133 -7.85 -1.27 6.25
C THR A 133 -8.36 -1.95 4.99
N THR A 134 -7.94 -1.52 3.80
CA THR A 134 -8.36 -2.15 2.55
C THR A 134 -7.85 -3.58 2.45
N THR A 135 -6.60 -3.83 2.81
CA THR A 135 -6.01 -5.17 2.76
C THR A 135 -6.62 -6.10 3.81
N LEU A 136 -7.05 -5.60 4.97
CA LEU A 136 -7.76 -6.41 5.96
C LEU A 136 -9.07 -6.98 5.40
N ALA A 137 -9.83 -6.16 4.65
CA ALA A 137 -11.04 -6.62 3.97
C ALA A 137 -10.71 -7.73 2.96
N CYS A 138 -9.68 -7.54 2.15
CA CYS A 138 -9.22 -8.54 1.17
C CYS A 138 -8.75 -9.84 1.84
N LEU A 139 -7.94 -9.72 2.90
CA LEU A 139 -7.46 -10.86 3.69
C LEU A 139 -8.62 -11.65 4.28
N THR A 140 -9.63 -10.95 4.78
CA THR A 140 -10.85 -11.58 5.31
C THR A 140 -11.57 -12.33 4.21
N THR A 141 -11.72 -11.75 3.01
CA THR A 141 -12.31 -12.45 1.85
C THR A 141 -11.55 -13.73 1.51
N VAL A 142 -10.21 -13.70 1.47
CA VAL A 142 -9.39 -14.90 1.21
C VAL A 142 -9.61 -15.97 2.28
N LEU A 143 -9.66 -15.58 3.56
CA LEU A 143 -9.89 -16.51 4.68
C LEU A 143 -11.28 -17.14 4.65
N THR A 144 -12.31 -16.37 4.27
CA THR A 144 -13.71 -16.83 4.22
C THR A 144 -14.08 -17.50 2.90
N THR A 145 -13.23 -17.42 1.87
CA THR A 145 -13.46 -18.13 0.60
C THR A 145 -13.51 -19.64 0.88
N PRO A 146 -14.47 -20.40 0.32
CA PRO A 146 -14.57 -21.83 0.60
C PRO A 146 -13.40 -22.63 0.03
N GLU A 147 -13.17 -23.81 0.61
CA GLU A 147 -12.21 -24.78 0.06
C GLU A 147 -12.72 -25.34 -1.27
N LEU A 148 -11.81 -25.53 -2.23
CA LEU A 148 -12.16 -26.08 -3.54
C LEU A 148 -12.57 -27.54 -3.44
N THR A 149 -13.85 -27.82 -3.73
CA THR A 149 -14.37 -29.19 -3.90
C THR A 149 -14.86 -29.41 -5.34
N PRO A 150 -14.92 -30.68 -5.82
CA PRO A 150 -15.46 -30.98 -7.15
C PRO A 150 -16.88 -30.45 -7.36
N GLU A 151 -17.73 -30.47 -6.33
CA GLU A 151 -19.11 -30.01 -6.38
C GLU A 151 -19.18 -28.49 -6.55
N LEU A 152 -18.35 -27.75 -5.80
CA LEU A 152 -18.26 -26.30 -5.93
C LEU A 152 -17.70 -25.89 -7.29
N LEU A 153 -16.72 -26.63 -7.80
CA LEU A 153 -16.17 -26.41 -9.13
C LEU A 153 -17.21 -26.66 -10.23
N ALA A 154 -17.98 -27.75 -10.14
CA ALA A 154 -19.05 -28.08 -11.08
C ALA A 154 -20.16 -27.01 -11.09
N ARG A 155 -20.37 -26.34 -9.95
CA ARG A 155 -21.32 -25.22 -9.82
C ARG A 155 -20.75 -23.86 -10.22
N GLY A 156 -19.49 -23.80 -10.65
CA GLY A 156 -18.81 -22.55 -11.00
C GLY A 156 -18.60 -21.61 -9.79
N ALA A 157 -18.63 -22.14 -8.57
CA ALA A 157 -18.45 -21.34 -7.36
C ALA A 157 -16.99 -20.90 -7.20
N VAL A 158 -16.80 -19.73 -6.59
CA VAL A 158 -15.47 -19.25 -6.22
C VAL A 158 -14.97 -20.01 -5.01
N ALA A 159 -13.92 -20.80 -5.21
CA ALA A 159 -13.29 -21.61 -4.18
C ALA A 159 -11.80 -21.77 -4.47
N VAL A 160 -11.01 -21.93 -3.41
CA VAL A 160 -9.55 -22.03 -3.46
C VAL A 160 -9.08 -23.31 -2.77
N SER A 161 -8.09 -23.99 -3.34
CA SER A 161 -7.43 -25.12 -2.69
C SER A 161 -6.55 -24.66 -1.51
N ASN A 162 -6.10 -25.59 -0.66
CA ASN A 162 -5.22 -25.26 0.46
C ASN A 162 -3.88 -24.65 0.02
N SER A 163 -3.30 -25.13 -1.09
CA SER A 163 -2.06 -24.57 -1.63
C SER A 163 -2.25 -23.14 -2.17
N GLN A 164 -3.36 -22.90 -2.87
CA GLN A 164 -3.74 -21.56 -3.35
C GLN A 164 -4.02 -20.61 -2.19
N ARG A 165 -4.74 -21.07 -1.17
CA ARG A 165 -4.98 -20.28 0.04
C ARG A 165 -3.66 -19.92 0.72
N PHE A 166 -2.75 -20.87 0.89
CA PHE A 166 -1.43 -20.59 1.45
C PHE A 166 -0.64 -19.59 0.61
N LEU A 167 -0.67 -19.73 -0.72
CA LEU A 167 -0.04 -18.79 -1.65
C LEU A 167 -0.63 -17.37 -1.49
N LEU A 168 -1.95 -17.24 -1.47
CA LEU A 168 -2.62 -15.95 -1.25
C LEU A 168 -2.29 -15.38 0.13
N LEU A 169 -2.33 -16.17 1.20
CA LEU A 169 -1.98 -15.69 2.54
C LEU A 169 -0.52 -15.24 2.62
N SER A 170 0.39 -15.88 1.89
CA SER A 170 1.80 -15.48 1.82
C SER A 170 2.00 -14.08 1.22
N SER A 171 1.07 -13.59 0.39
CA SER A 171 1.06 -12.21 -0.11
C SER A 171 0.20 -11.28 0.74
N TYR A 172 -1.06 -11.62 1.02
CA TYR A 172 -1.99 -10.73 1.74
C TYR A 172 -1.55 -10.42 3.17
N VAL A 173 -0.95 -11.39 3.89
CA VAL A 173 -0.55 -11.16 5.29
C VAL A 173 0.59 -10.14 5.40
N PRO A 174 1.71 -10.23 4.66
CA PRO A 174 2.72 -9.16 4.65
C PRO A 174 2.18 -7.81 4.20
N PHE A 175 1.29 -7.79 3.19
CA PHE A 175 0.68 -6.57 2.67
C PHE A 175 -0.33 -5.94 3.64
N PHE A 176 -0.79 -6.67 4.65
CA PHE A 176 -1.55 -6.13 5.77
C PHE A 176 -0.62 -5.66 6.90
N LEU A 177 0.31 -6.51 7.31
CA LEU A 177 1.17 -6.26 8.47
C LEU A 177 2.14 -5.10 8.26
N ILE A 178 2.75 -4.98 7.08
CA ILE A 178 3.72 -3.90 6.81
C ILE A 178 3.04 -2.53 6.86
N PRO A 179 1.90 -2.27 6.18
CA PRO A 179 1.15 -1.04 6.35
C PRO A 179 0.66 -0.82 7.78
N LEU A 180 0.20 -1.86 8.49
CA LEU A 180 -0.23 -1.70 9.88
C LEU A 180 0.93 -1.20 10.78
N ILE A 181 2.11 -1.82 10.65
CA ILE A 181 3.31 -1.39 11.37
C ILE A 181 3.71 0.04 10.96
N MET A 182 3.67 0.34 9.66
CA MET A 182 3.99 1.68 9.13
C MET A 182 3.04 2.75 9.68
N ALA A 183 1.75 2.45 9.80
CA ALA A 183 0.75 3.37 10.34
C ALA A 183 1.07 3.72 11.80
N VAL A 184 1.37 2.71 12.62
CA VAL A 184 1.74 2.90 14.03
C VAL A 184 3.06 3.68 14.16
N ASP A 185 4.11 3.28 13.43
CA ASP A 185 5.42 3.93 13.47
C ASP A 185 5.34 5.40 13.03
N MET A 186 4.71 5.68 11.90
CA MET A 186 4.62 7.05 11.36
C MET A 186 3.75 7.94 12.26
N THR A 187 2.65 7.42 12.81
CA THR A 187 1.83 8.14 13.79
C THR A 187 2.64 8.49 15.05
N ALA A 188 3.43 7.53 15.56
CA ALA A 188 4.30 7.77 16.72
C ALA A 188 5.38 8.82 16.42
N ARG A 189 6.02 8.77 15.24
CA ARG A 189 7.03 9.75 14.80
C ARG A 189 6.42 11.15 14.67
N VAL A 190 5.26 11.29 14.03
CA VAL A 190 4.53 12.56 13.91
C VAL A 190 4.19 13.10 15.30
N THR A 191 3.62 12.27 16.17
CA THR A 191 3.26 12.66 17.55
C THR A 191 4.46 13.19 18.33
N ARG A 192 5.63 12.56 18.20
CA ARG A 192 6.87 13.04 18.83
C ARG A 192 7.31 14.41 18.30
N LEU A 193 7.14 14.67 16.99
CA LEU A 193 7.45 15.97 16.40
C LEU A 193 6.48 17.06 16.85
N VAL A 194 5.18 16.74 16.93
CA VAL A 194 4.16 17.65 17.45
C VAL A 194 4.44 18.02 18.90
N LYS A 195 4.72 17.05 19.78
CA LYS A 195 5.09 17.31 21.18
C LYS A 195 6.30 18.23 21.31
N LYS A 196 7.33 18.02 20.49
CA LYS A 196 8.50 18.91 20.46
C LYS A 196 8.16 20.33 19.98
N GLY A 197 7.27 20.44 18.98
CA GLY A 197 6.79 21.73 18.49
C GLY A 197 6.04 22.52 19.56
N VAL A 198 5.10 21.88 20.27
CA VAL A 198 4.33 22.50 21.36
C VAL A 198 5.24 22.99 22.48
N ALA A 199 6.18 22.16 22.95
CA ALA A 199 7.12 22.56 24.00
C ALA A 199 7.98 23.79 23.59
N SER A 200 8.43 23.82 22.33
CA SER A 200 9.20 24.97 21.80
C SER A 200 8.36 26.24 21.72
N GLU A 201 7.06 26.14 21.43
CA GLU A 201 6.16 27.29 21.40
C GLU A 201 5.93 27.84 22.82
N GLU A 202 5.71 26.97 23.81
CA GLU A 202 5.57 27.35 25.21
C GLU A 202 6.82 28.04 25.76
N GLU A 203 8.01 27.54 25.43
CA GLU A 203 9.29 28.18 25.79
C GLU A 203 9.41 29.57 25.16
N SER A 204 9.02 29.75 23.90
CA SER A 204 9.07 31.06 23.24
C SER A 204 8.16 32.10 23.89
N LYS A 205 7.00 31.68 24.42
CA LYS A 205 6.05 32.54 25.14
C LYS A 205 6.57 32.98 26.51
N LYS A 206 7.53 32.28 27.10
CA LYS A 206 8.15 32.70 28.39
C LYS A 206 9.11 33.89 28.24
N TRP A 207 9.57 34.15 27.01
CA TRP A 207 10.58 35.16 26.72
C TRP A 207 10.05 36.35 25.89
N ASN A 208 8.75 36.35 25.58
CA ASN A 208 8.01 37.48 24.98
C ASN A 208 7.12 38.13 26.04
#